data_AF-A0A1N7JWZ6-F1
#
_entry.id   AF-A0A1N7JWZ6-F1
#
_cell.length_a   1.000
_cell.length_b   1.000
_cell.length_c   1.000
_cell.angle_alpha   90.00
_cell.angle_beta   90.00
_cell.angle_gamma   90.00
#
_symmetry.space_group_name_H-M   'P 1'
#
loop_
_entity.id
_entity.type
_entity.pdbx_description
1 polymer ?
#
loop_
_entity_poly.entity_id
_entity_poly.type
_entity_poly.pdbx_seq_one_letter_code
_entity_poly.pdbx_strand_id
1 'polypeptide(L)'
;MKKWIAIGIACLLALTSSPLSAEEKMSHKEILTTIVEVANENDIPAEIMIAIASKESGADGEYFRHYDENGDVIMTDDGGIGLMQITELSDTDYSAEELKDIENNIRAAADVLNAKWNYIGTRIPEVKTWAYQTGKASYTEKPERDVIEHWYFPVMAYNGLAETNVPKDHNEITYQDAVFQSIEQNGELFYSDDSNEESHAEEISEAMSDYFEEGETYDVGEDSGHVTFTDEKSVKLEKEGTYTRMDNFEADKLIAFNRNPTSTSKINVYDSELLNNSTSRGFYNEFSVLNKPLVFKDNDASHYGYYTVEENGEEKFISSSNLINSSHPYATTTFEPLEKTEDVVTVSNEYVSVDFNEKIDDRYLNQRNFYLKDSEGNGLRASINNSEEGDYFTVQINPIMEINKDETYTLYVHKVRDEEGNMASPVKQKIKFE
;
A
#
# COMPACT_ATOMS: atom_id res chain seq x y z
N MET A 1 69.51 -54.73 -29.21
CA MET A 1 69.04 -53.56 -29.99
C MET A 1 67.77 -53.03 -29.35
N LYS A 2 67.86 -51.82 -28.82
CA LYS A 2 66.78 -51.04 -28.21
C LYS A 2 66.00 -50.35 -29.33
N LYS A 3 64.68 -50.22 -29.19
CA LYS A 3 63.95 -48.94 -29.27
C LYS A 3 62.44 -49.18 -29.07
N TRP A 4 61.94 -48.56 -28.03
CA TRP A 4 60.54 -48.35 -27.73
C TRP A 4 59.97 -47.38 -28.79
N ILE A 5 58.79 -47.67 -29.33
CA ILE A 5 58.00 -46.72 -30.10
C ILE A 5 56.90 -46.21 -29.17
N ALA A 6 57.07 -44.98 -28.72
CA ALA A 6 56.05 -44.23 -28.00
C ALA A 6 55.01 -43.74 -29.01
N ILE A 7 53.74 -44.11 -28.78
CA ILE A 7 52.59 -43.56 -29.49
C ILE A 7 52.31 -42.20 -28.84
N GLY A 8 52.70 -41.13 -29.54
CA GLY A 8 52.33 -39.77 -29.18
C GLY A 8 50.88 -39.52 -29.59
N ILE A 9 49.97 -39.54 -28.62
CA ILE A 9 48.63 -38.95 -28.77
C ILE A 9 48.82 -37.44 -28.66
N ALA A 10 48.73 -36.75 -29.80
CA ALA A 10 48.54 -35.30 -29.83
C ALA A 10 47.09 -35.02 -29.42
N CYS A 11 46.86 -34.83 -28.11
CA CYS A 11 45.64 -34.16 -27.65
C CYS A 11 45.75 -32.70 -28.06
N LEU A 12 45.04 -32.34 -29.14
CA LEU A 12 44.69 -30.97 -29.44
C LEU A 12 43.85 -30.45 -28.26
N LEU A 13 44.48 -29.70 -27.35
CA LEU A 13 43.77 -28.80 -26.45
C LEU A 13 43.19 -27.68 -27.32
N ALA A 14 41.99 -27.91 -27.86
CA ALA A 14 41.12 -26.81 -28.24
C ALA A 14 40.73 -26.12 -26.93
N LEU A 15 41.50 -25.11 -26.53
CA LEU A 15 41.02 -24.05 -25.67
C LEU A 15 39.91 -23.32 -26.44
N THR A 16 38.71 -23.90 -26.43
CA THR A 16 37.51 -23.08 -26.60
C THR A 16 37.43 -22.29 -25.32
N SER A 17 37.94 -21.07 -25.33
CA SER A 17 37.45 -20.03 -24.43
C SER A 17 35.95 -19.99 -24.66
N SER A 18 35.16 -20.58 -23.75
CA SER A 18 33.77 -20.23 -23.62
C SER A 18 33.72 -18.70 -23.54
N PRO A 19 32.85 -18.01 -24.29
CA PRO A 19 32.64 -16.59 -24.04
C PRO A 19 32.30 -16.42 -22.56
N LEU A 20 33.17 -15.69 -21.90
CA LEU A 20 32.93 -15.09 -20.60
C LEU A 20 31.82 -14.06 -20.82
N SER A 21 30.60 -14.36 -20.37
CA SER A 21 29.72 -13.40 -19.71
C SER A 21 28.52 -14.17 -19.17
N ALA A 22 28.70 -14.83 -18.03
CA ALA A 22 27.59 -14.93 -17.09
C ALA A 22 27.59 -13.57 -16.39
N GLU A 23 26.92 -12.58 -17.00
CA GLU A 23 26.53 -11.38 -16.27
C GLU A 23 25.68 -11.89 -15.10
N GLU A 24 26.07 -11.53 -13.89
CA GLU A 24 25.50 -12.10 -12.67
C GLU A 24 24.06 -11.61 -12.53
N LYS A 25 23.10 -12.38 -13.06
CA LYS A 25 21.67 -12.09 -13.00
C LYS A 25 21.27 -11.93 -11.52
N MET A 26 20.79 -10.75 -11.14
CA MET A 26 20.29 -10.48 -9.80
C MET A 26 19.20 -11.48 -9.41
N SER A 27 19.22 -11.95 -8.17
CA SER A 27 18.13 -12.71 -7.59
C SER A 27 16.90 -11.83 -7.36
N HIS A 28 15.70 -12.42 -7.30
CA HIS A 28 14.45 -11.66 -7.02
C HIS A 28 14.56 -10.80 -5.75
N LYS A 29 15.20 -11.32 -4.70
CA LYS A 29 15.42 -10.57 -3.47
C LYS A 29 16.29 -9.33 -3.71
N GLU A 30 17.38 -9.47 -4.47
CA GLU A 30 18.25 -8.34 -4.82
C GLU A 30 17.48 -7.31 -5.65
N ILE A 31 16.68 -7.75 -6.62
CA ILE A 31 15.84 -6.85 -7.44
C ILE A 31 14.86 -6.06 -6.56
N LEU A 32 14.08 -6.75 -5.72
CA LEU A 32 13.14 -6.10 -4.82
C LEU A 32 13.84 -5.16 -3.83
N THR A 33 14.99 -5.56 -3.29
CA THR A 33 15.78 -4.71 -2.39
C THR A 33 16.23 -3.44 -3.13
N THR A 34 16.71 -3.56 -4.36
CA THR A 34 17.11 -2.41 -5.18
C THR A 34 15.91 -1.52 -5.52
N ILE A 35 14.75 -2.08 -5.86
CA ILE A 35 13.52 -1.29 -6.08
C ILE A 35 13.18 -0.47 -4.83
N VAL A 36 13.22 -1.09 -3.65
CA VAL A 36 12.89 -0.43 -2.38
C VAL A 36 13.91 0.66 -2.05
N GLU A 37 15.20 0.39 -2.19
CA GLU A 37 16.26 1.38 -1.97
C GLU A 37 16.08 2.59 -2.89
N VAL A 38 15.90 2.35 -4.19
CA VAL A 38 15.72 3.42 -5.19
C VAL A 38 14.44 4.21 -4.95
N ALA A 39 13.33 3.54 -4.62
CA ALA A 39 12.06 4.22 -4.32
C ALA A 39 12.22 5.18 -3.14
N ASN A 40 12.87 4.73 -2.06
CA ASN A 40 13.12 5.55 -0.88
C ASN A 40 14.06 6.72 -1.14
N GLU A 41 15.14 6.50 -1.91
CA GLU A 41 16.05 7.57 -2.34
C GLU A 41 15.32 8.68 -3.11
N ASN A 42 14.21 8.34 -3.76
CA ASN A 42 13.42 9.23 -4.61
C ASN A 42 12.09 9.69 -3.99
N ASP A 43 11.85 9.43 -2.70
CA ASP A 43 10.60 9.78 -2.02
C ASP A 43 9.34 9.16 -2.65
N ILE A 44 9.47 7.99 -3.26
CA ILE A 44 8.38 7.20 -3.88
C ILE A 44 8.00 6.07 -2.92
N PRO A 45 6.71 5.79 -2.67
CA PRO A 45 6.30 4.58 -1.96
C PRO A 45 6.80 3.37 -2.73
N ALA A 46 7.61 2.52 -2.09
CA ALA A 46 8.20 1.34 -2.75
C ALA A 46 7.12 0.43 -3.35
N GLU A 47 5.94 0.42 -2.73
CA GLU A 47 4.74 -0.26 -3.18
C GLU A 47 4.39 0.05 -4.64
N ILE A 48 4.50 1.32 -5.05
CA ILE A 48 4.19 1.78 -6.40
C ILE A 48 5.19 1.17 -7.39
N MET A 49 6.49 1.25 -7.10
CA MET A 49 7.52 0.74 -8.01
C MET A 49 7.50 -0.80 -8.09
N ILE A 50 7.25 -1.50 -6.98
CA ILE A 50 7.10 -2.96 -6.95
C ILE A 50 5.91 -3.40 -7.81
N ALA A 51 4.77 -2.72 -7.68
CA ALA A 51 3.57 -3.02 -8.45
C ALA A 51 3.73 -2.71 -9.93
N ILE A 52 4.39 -1.62 -10.31
CA ILE A 52 4.77 -1.34 -11.71
C ILE A 52 5.68 -2.45 -12.25
N ALA A 53 6.76 -2.80 -11.54
CA ALA A 53 7.66 -3.85 -11.98
C ALA A 53 6.93 -5.20 -12.16
N SER A 54 5.99 -5.50 -11.26
CA SER A 54 5.13 -6.70 -11.36
C SER A 54 4.21 -6.62 -12.58
N LYS A 55 3.62 -5.45 -12.86
CA LYS A 55 2.72 -5.24 -14.00
C LYS A 55 3.45 -5.30 -15.35
N GLU A 56 4.66 -4.75 -15.43
CA GLU A 56 5.45 -4.67 -16.65
C GLU A 56 6.12 -5.99 -17.03
N SER A 57 6.56 -6.76 -16.04
CA SER A 57 7.43 -7.92 -16.28
C SER A 57 6.94 -9.23 -15.67
N GLY A 58 5.86 -9.21 -14.88
CA GLY A 58 5.22 -10.37 -14.29
C GLY A 58 4.34 -11.08 -15.31
N ALA A 59 4.81 -12.20 -15.87
CA ALA A 59 4.00 -13.06 -16.73
C ALA A 59 4.28 -14.53 -16.43
N ASP A 60 3.23 -15.36 -16.55
CA ASP A 60 3.31 -16.82 -16.48
C ASP A 60 3.99 -17.40 -15.22
N GLY A 61 3.75 -16.78 -14.06
CA GLY A 61 4.30 -17.24 -12.78
C GLY A 61 5.77 -16.87 -12.56
N GLU A 62 6.34 -16.04 -13.43
CA GLU A 62 7.67 -15.46 -13.26
C GLU A 62 7.56 -13.94 -13.00
N TYR A 63 8.11 -13.50 -11.87
CA TYR A 63 8.10 -12.10 -11.45
C TYR A 63 9.44 -11.42 -11.74
N PHE A 64 9.39 -10.10 -11.97
CA PHE A 64 10.56 -9.24 -12.08
C PHE A 64 11.57 -9.68 -13.17
N ARG A 65 11.07 -9.93 -14.38
CA ARG A 65 11.91 -10.37 -15.48
C ARG A 65 12.55 -9.20 -16.21
N HIS A 66 13.88 -9.14 -16.14
CA HIS A 66 14.67 -8.23 -16.96
C HIS A 66 15.18 -8.87 -18.25
N TYR A 67 15.45 -10.19 -18.22
CA TYR A 67 16.01 -10.96 -19.32
C TYR A 67 15.07 -12.08 -19.76
N ASP A 68 15.04 -12.37 -21.07
CA ASP A 68 14.31 -13.49 -21.66
C ASP A 68 14.98 -14.85 -21.38
N GLU A 69 14.42 -15.92 -21.94
CA GLU A 69 14.95 -17.28 -21.80
C GLU A 69 16.34 -17.48 -22.44
N ASN A 70 16.75 -16.60 -23.35
CA ASN A 70 18.05 -16.61 -24.01
C ASN A 70 19.10 -15.79 -23.25
N GLY A 71 18.69 -15.02 -22.24
CA GLY A 71 19.53 -14.10 -21.48
C GLY A 71 19.64 -12.72 -22.12
N ASP A 72 18.85 -12.42 -23.15
CA ASP A 72 18.79 -11.09 -23.76
C ASP A 72 17.80 -10.20 -22.98
N VAL A 73 18.07 -8.90 -22.92
CA VAL A 73 17.17 -7.94 -22.25
C VAL A 73 15.81 -7.94 -22.96
N ILE A 74 14.74 -8.04 -22.17
CA ILE A 74 13.37 -8.01 -22.70
C ILE A 74 13.11 -6.64 -23.31
N MET A 75 12.73 -6.64 -24.59
CA MET A 75 12.31 -5.44 -25.31
C MET A 75 10.97 -5.69 -25.99
N THR A 76 10.01 -4.79 -25.82
CA THR A 76 8.68 -4.88 -26.42
C THR A 76 8.61 -4.12 -27.75
N ASP A 77 7.56 -4.43 -28.54
CA ASP A 77 7.37 -3.83 -29.88
C ASP A 77 7.15 -2.30 -29.85
N ASP A 78 6.67 -1.77 -28.72
CA ASP A 78 6.52 -0.33 -28.47
C ASP A 78 7.81 0.33 -27.96
N GLY A 79 8.90 -0.44 -27.81
CA GLY A 79 10.23 0.07 -27.46
C GLY A 79 10.52 0.08 -25.96
N GLY A 80 9.70 -0.57 -25.14
CA GLY A 80 9.96 -0.75 -23.71
C GLY A 80 11.22 -1.59 -23.48
N ILE A 81 12.03 -1.20 -22.49
CA ILE A 81 13.32 -1.85 -22.18
C ILE A 81 13.31 -2.40 -20.75
N GLY A 82 13.63 -3.69 -20.61
CA GLY A 82 13.99 -4.33 -19.35
C GLY A 82 12.84 -4.49 -18.35
N LEU A 83 13.19 -4.68 -17.08
CA LEU A 83 12.27 -4.95 -15.98
C LEU A 83 11.10 -3.95 -15.88
N MET A 84 11.41 -2.66 -16.00
CA MET A 84 10.46 -1.55 -15.80
C MET A 84 9.86 -1.04 -17.12
N GLN A 85 10.18 -1.69 -18.25
CA GLN A 85 9.68 -1.37 -19.59
C GLN A 85 9.79 0.12 -19.96
N ILE A 86 10.98 0.71 -19.78
CA ILE A 86 11.21 2.13 -20.02
C ILE A 86 11.15 2.46 -21.51
N THR A 87 10.25 3.37 -21.90
CA THR A 87 10.08 3.89 -23.27
C THR A 87 10.49 5.37 -23.39
N GLU A 88 10.25 6.17 -22.36
CA GLU A 88 10.42 7.63 -22.34
C GLU A 88 11.84 8.06 -21.96
N LEU A 89 12.80 7.85 -22.86
CA LEU A 89 14.22 8.19 -22.62
C LEU A 89 14.50 9.69 -22.40
N SER A 90 13.54 10.58 -22.68
CA SER A 90 13.70 12.02 -22.38
C SER A 90 13.45 12.38 -20.93
N ASP A 91 12.79 11.50 -20.17
CA ASP A 91 12.43 11.72 -18.77
C ASP A 91 13.46 11.10 -17.81
N THR A 92 14.59 10.62 -18.33
CA THR A 92 15.71 10.06 -17.57
C THR A 92 17.05 10.39 -18.22
N ASP A 93 18.13 10.36 -17.45
CA ASP A 93 19.49 10.62 -17.94
C ASP A 93 20.16 9.37 -18.57
N TYR A 94 19.51 8.20 -18.48
CA TYR A 94 20.05 6.94 -19.01
C TYR A 94 19.76 6.75 -20.50
N SER A 95 20.77 6.30 -21.25
CA SER A 95 20.61 5.87 -22.64
C SER A 95 19.99 4.47 -22.73
N ALA A 96 19.40 4.12 -23.88
CA ALA A 96 18.85 2.79 -24.14
C ALA A 96 19.83 1.63 -23.90
N GLU A 97 21.14 1.87 -24.07
CA GLU A 97 22.16 0.86 -23.78
C GLU A 97 22.40 0.71 -22.28
N GLU A 98 22.39 1.81 -21.52
CA GLU A 98 22.55 1.78 -20.06
C GLU A 98 21.36 1.10 -19.36
N LEU A 99 20.17 1.18 -19.95
CA LEU A 99 18.95 0.53 -19.46
C LEU A 99 18.93 -1.00 -19.60
N LYS A 100 19.93 -1.59 -20.27
CA LYS A 100 20.15 -3.04 -20.27
C LYS A 100 20.76 -3.56 -18.97
N ASP A 101 21.32 -2.66 -18.17
CA ASP A 101 21.65 -2.94 -16.78
C ASP A 101 20.40 -2.78 -15.93
N ILE A 102 20.11 -3.79 -15.11
CA ILE A 102 18.89 -3.85 -14.31
C ILE A 102 18.82 -2.76 -13.22
N GLU A 103 19.94 -2.36 -12.62
CA GLU A 103 19.93 -1.29 -11.61
C GLU A 103 19.64 0.06 -12.28
N ASN A 104 20.29 0.35 -13.40
CA ASN A 104 19.99 1.55 -14.18
C ASN A 104 18.54 1.58 -14.67
N ASN A 105 17.99 0.43 -15.07
CA ASN A 105 16.58 0.30 -15.46
C ASN A 105 15.62 0.65 -14.32
N ILE A 106 15.89 0.18 -13.10
CA ILE A 106 15.11 0.51 -11.90
C ILE A 106 15.23 2.00 -11.54
N ARG A 107 16.44 2.56 -11.60
CA ARG A 107 16.69 3.99 -11.34
C ARG A 107 16.00 4.89 -12.37
N ALA A 108 16.05 4.52 -13.65
CA ALA A 108 15.35 5.23 -14.70
C ALA A 108 13.83 5.26 -14.48
N ALA A 109 13.24 4.17 -13.97
CA ALA A 109 11.81 4.16 -13.63
C ALA A 109 11.46 5.20 -12.55
N ALA A 110 12.32 5.38 -11.55
CA ALA A 110 12.14 6.42 -10.55
C ALA A 110 12.27 7.83 -11.15
N ASP A 111 13.21 8.07 -12.06
CA ASP A 111 13.32 9.34 -12.80
C ASP A 111 12.04 9.63 -13.59
N VAL A 112 11.55 8.64 -14.35
CA VAL A 112 10.33 8.76 -15.15
C VAL A 112 9.13 9.05 -14.22
N LEU A 113 8.97 8.31 -13.12
CA LEU A 113 7.90 8.57 -12.14
C LEU A 113 8.01 9.95 -11.50
N ASN A 114 9.22 10.42 -11.20
CA ASN A 114 9.45 11.78 -10.71
C ASN A 114 9.04 12.82 -11.76
N ALA A 115 9.36 12.59 -13.04
CA ALA A 115 8.92 13.44 -14.13
C ALA A 115 7.39 13.45 -14.25
N LYS A 116 6.73 12.29 -14.19
CA LYS A 116 5.26 12.18 -14.23
C LYS A 116 4.59 12.80 -13.00
N TRP A 117 5.19 12.69 -11.83
CA TRP A 117 4.72 13.38 -10.62
C TRP A 117 4.69 14.91 -10.82
N ASN A 118 5.69 15.46 -11.51
CA ASN A 118 5.75 16.89 -11.82
C ASN A 118 4.72 17.34 -12.88
N TYR A 119 3.97 16.42 -13.49
CA TYR A 119 2.86 16.76 -14.37
C TYR A 119 1.59 17.15 -13.60
N ILE A 120 1.51 16.86 -12.30
CA ILE A 120 0.32 17.16 -11.50
C ILE A 120 0.03 18.66 -11.54
N GLY A 121 -1.21 19.01 -11.88
CA GLY A 121 -1.68 20.40 -12.01
C GLY A 121 -1.05 21.15 -13.18
N THR A 122 -0.53 20.45 -14.19
CA THR A 122 -0.09 21.05 -15.47
C THR A 122 -0.43 20.21 -16.69
N ARG A 123 -0.37 18.88 -16.58
CA ARG A 123 -0.72 17.93 -17.64
C ARG A 123 -1.62 16.79 -17.15
N ILE A 124 -1.62 16.50 -15.86
CA ILE A 124 -2.49 15.51 -15.23
C ILE A 124 -3.18 16.11 -14.00
N PRO A 125 -4.36 15.61 -13.62
CA PRO A 125 -5.06 16.09 -12.43
C PRO A 125 -4.32 15.74 -11.14
N GLU A 126 -4.69 16.42 -10.06
CA GLU A 126 -4.28 16.04 -8.71
C GLU A 126 -5.35 15.14 -8.07
N VAL A 127 -4.91 14.13 -7.32
CA VAL A 127 -5.80 13.41 -6.40
C VAL A 127 -5.69 14.04 -5.02
N LYS A 128 -6.83 14.26 -4.39
CA LYS A 128 -6.95 14.71 -3.00
C LYS A 128 -7.63 13.64 -2.19
N THR A 129 -6.94 13.18 -1.17
CA THR A 129 -7.53 12.38 -0.08
C THR A 129 -7.87 13.30 1.08
N TRP A 130 -8.76 12.88 1.98
CA TRP A 130 -8.92 13.61 3.22
C TRP A 130 -7.77 13.28 4.18
N ALA A 131 -7.41 14.29 4.95
CA ALA A 131 -6.36 14.27 5.95
C ALA A 131 -6.88 14.84 7.26
N TYR A 132 -6.40 14.31 8.39
CA TYR A 132 -6.68 14.85 9.72
C TYR A 132 -5.71 16.01 9.99
N GLN A 133 -6.04 17.18 9.46
CA GLN A 133 -5.31 18.40 9.76
C GLN A 133 -6.04 19.18 10.85
N THR A 134 -5.36 19.48 11.96
CA THR A 134 -5.87 20.35 13.04
C THR A 134 -7.20 19.92 13.66
N GLY A 135 -7.50 18.61 13.66
CA GLY A 135 -8.77 18.11 14.17
C GLY A 135 -9.95 18.54 13.30
N LYS A 136 -9.77 18.55 11.96
CA LYS A 136 -10.81 18.53 10.93
C LYS A 136 -10.40 17.60 9.80
N ALA A 137 -11.32 16.77 9.28
CA ALA A 137 -11.03 16.11 8.02
C ALA A 137 -11.23 17.15 6.93
N SER A 138 -10.17 17.43 6.23
CA SER A 138 -10.16 18.28 5.05
C SER A 138 -9.34 17.58 4.00
N TYR A 139 -9.69 17.81 2.74
CA TYR A 139 -8.80 17.42 1.65
C TYR A 139 -7.42 18.00 1.84
N THR A 140 -6.41 17.22 1.48
CA THR A 140 -5.04 17.71 1.40
C THR A 140 -4.98 18.95 0.52
N GLU A 141 -4.22 19.96 0.96
CA GLU A 141 -4.02 21.19 0.17
C GLU A 141 -3.18 20.91 -1.09
N LYS A 142 -2.28 19.93 -0.99
CA LYS A 142 -1.41 19.46 -2.07
C LYS A 142 -1.20 17.93 -1.96
N PRO A 143 -0.89 17.25 -3.06
CA PRO A 143 -0.47 15.86 -3.04
C PRO A 143 0.77 15.64 -2.16
N GLU A 144 0.68 14.65 -1.28
CA GLU A 144 1.75 14.14 -0.42
C GLU A 144 2.33 12.86 -1.05
N ARG A 145 3.66 12.77 -1.18
CA ARG A 145 4.32 11.69 -1.94
C ARG A 145 4.28 10.33 -1.24
N ASP A 146 4.07 10.31 0.06
CA ASP A 146 3.95 9.09 0.88
C ASP A 146 2.54 8.51 0.91
N VAL A 147 1.58 9.16 0.24
CA VAL A 147 0.19 8.69 0.11
C VAL A 147 0.02 7.99 -1.24
N ILE A 148 -0.31 6.69 -1.21
CA ILE A 148 -0.41 5.84 -2.42
C ILE A 148 -1.39 6.42 -3.44
N GLU A 149 -2.57 6.87 -3.02
CA GLU A 149 -3.63 7.36 -3.92
C GLU A 149 -3.20 8.59 -4.74
N HIS A 150 -2.29 9.40 -4.22
CA HIS A 150 -1.78 10.56 -4.95
C HIS A 150 -0.93 10.19 -6.18
N TRP A 151 -0.53 8.93 -6.29
CA TRP A 151 0.24 8.41 -7.44
C TRP A 151 -0.63 7.88 -8.58
N TYR A 152 -1.97 7.87 -8.47
CA TYR A 152 -2.86 7.30 -9.50
C TYR A 152 -2.58 7.86 -10.90
N PHE A 153 -2.63 9.19 -11.08
CA PHE A 153 -2.35 9.81 -12.38
C PHE A 153 -0.87 9.75 -12.79
N PRO A 154 0.12 9.93 -11.90
CA PRO A 154 1.52 9.66 -12.25
C PRO A 154 1.76 8.24 -12.79
N VAL A 155 1.11 7.22 -12.23
CA VAL A 155 1.17 5.83 -12.71
C VAL A 155 0.47 5.69 -14.06
N MET A 156 -0.71 6.29 -14.25
CA MET A 156 -1.37 6.35 -15.55
C MET A 156 -0.45 6.97 -16.61
N ALA A 157 0.20 8.10 -16.28
CA ALA A 157 1.11 8.82 -17.17
C ALA A 157 2.43 8.07 -17.41
N TYR A 158 2.83 7.16 -16.50
CA TYR A 158 4.00 6.30 -16.69
C TYR A 158 3.78 5.33 -17.84
N ASN A 159 2.61 4.68 -17.89
CA ASN A 159 2.23 3.84 -19.03
C ASN A 159 1.89 4.68 -20.27
N GLY A 160 1.22 5.81 -20.07
CA GLY A 160 0.97 6.81 -21.10
C GLY A 160 -0.39 7.50 -20.96
N LEU A 161 -0.47 8.76 -21.39
CA LEU A 161 -1.75 9.48 -21.50
C LEU A 161 -2.47 9.06 -22.78
N ALA A 162 -2.96 7.82 -22.80
CA ALA A 162 -3.68 7.21 -23.90
C ALA A 162 -5.12 6.91 -23.51
N GLU A 163 -6.04 6.92 -24.47
CA GLU A 163 -7.46 6.65 -24.25
C GLU A 163 -7.70 5.28 -23.60
N THR A 164 -6.85 4.28 -23.88
CA THR A 164 -6.92 2.94 -23.26
C THR A 164 -6.65 2.95 -21.76
N ASN A 165 -6.03 4.00 -21.23
CA ASN A 165 -5.79 4.17 -19.80
C ASN A 165 -6.86 5.02 -19.12
N VAL A 166 -7.86 5.51 -19.86
CA VAL A 166 -9.01 6.20 -19.27
C VAL A 166 -9.95 5.17 -18.66
N PRO A 167 -10.22 5.23 -17.35
CA PRO A 167 -11.30 4.48 -16.72
C PRO A 167 -12.64 4.88 -17.34
N LYS A 168 -13.37 3.93 -17.93
CA LYS A 168 -14.68 4.15 -18.58
C LYS A 168 -15.82 3.45 -17.86
N ASP A 169 -15.53 2.30 -17.25
CA ASP A 169 -16.39 1.59 -16.32
C ASP A 169 -15.52 0.77 -15.35
N HIS A 170 -16.07 0.37 -14.20
CA HIS A 170 -15.34 -0.39 -13.17
C HIS A 170 -15.04 -1.86 -13.57
N ASN A 171 -15.47 -2.34 -14.73
CA ASN A 171 -15.26 -3.73 -15.17
C ASN A 171 -14.06 -3.88 -16.12
N GLU A 172 -13.59 -2.78 -16.72
CA GLU A 172 -12.37 -2.75 -17.51
C GLU A 172 -11.19 -2.26 -16.67
N ILE A 173 -10.18 -3.12 -16.50
CA ILE A 173 -9.02 -2.83 -15.67
C ILE A 173 -7.99 -2.05 -16.49
N THR A 174 -7.87 -0.75 -16.21
CA THR A 174 -6.81 0.10 -16.78
C THR A 174 -5.44 -0.24 -16.20
N TYR A 175 -4.37 0.29 -16.80
CA TYR A 175 -3.00 0.04 -16.31
C TYR A 175 -2.83 0.40 -14.82
N GLN A 176 -3.23 1.61 -14.44
CA GLN A 176 -3.11 2.10 -13.08
C GLN A 176 -4.04 1.35 -12.13
N ASP A 177 -5.24 0.94 -12.55
CA ASP A 177 -6.12 0.12 -11.70
C ASP A 177 -5.47 -1.25 -11.43
N ALA A 178 -4.83 -1.87 -12.43
CA ALA A 178 -4.09 -3.12 -12.23
C ALA A 178 -2.91 -2.96 -11.25
N VAL A 179 -2.19 -1.83 -11.31
CA VAL A 179 -1.12 -1.52 -10.35
C VAL A 179 -1.70 -1.40 -8.93
N PHE A 180 -2.79 -0.67 -8.75
CA PHE A 180 -3.42 -0.49 -7.43
C PHE A 180 -4.05 -1.79 -6.89
N GLN A 181 -4.66 -2.62 -7.76
CA GLN A 181 -5.13 -3.96 -7.39
C GLN A 181 -3.96 -4.86 -6.97
N SER A 182 -2.80 -4.79 -7.64
CA SER A 182 -1.60 -5.51 -7.22
C SER A 182 -1.05 -5.03 -5.88
N ILE A 183 -1.18 -3.73 -5.58
CA ILE A 183 -0.87 -3.17 -4.25
C ILE A 183 -1.80 -3.75 -3.20
N GLU A 184 -3.08 -3.84 -3.50
CA GLU A 184 -4.07 -4.37 -2.58
C GLU A 184 -3.90 -5.86 -2.30
N GLN A 185 -3.85 -6.67 -3.35
CA GLN A 185 -3.84 -8.14 -3.25
C GLN A 185 -2.55 -8.68 -2.67
N ASN A 186 -1.42 -8.09 -3.05
CA ASN A 186 -0.11 -8.61 -2.65
C ASN A 186 0.44 -7.85 -1.42
N GLY A 187 -0.08 -6.66 -1.07
CA GLY A 187 0.42 -5.85 0.05
C GLY A 187 -0.09 -6.23 1.43
N GLU A 188 -1.03 -7.18 1.50
CA GLU A 188 -1.87 -7.43 2.69
C GLU A 188 -2.49 -6.13 3.25
N LEU A 189 -2.67 -5.12 2.39
CA LEU A 189 -3.24 -3.83 2.75
C LEU A 189 -4.74 -3.94 3.03
N PHE A 190 -5.39 -4.96 2.47
CA PHE A 190 -6.84 -5.13 2.49
C PHE A 190 -7.24 -6.59 2.67
N TYR A 191 -7.28 -7.03 3.92
CA TYR A 191 -8.05 -8.21 4.30
C TYR A 191 -9.33 -7.71 4.96
N SER A 192 -10.43 -7.62 4.20
CA SER A 192 -11.74 -7.46 4.80
C SER A 192 -12.15 -8.82 5.38
N ASP A 193 -12.36 -8.88 6.70
CA ASP A 193 -13.12 -10.01 7.27
C ASP A 193 -14.61 -9.89 6.94
N ASP A 194 -15.04 -8.75 6.38
CA ASP A 194 -16.39 -8.50 5.93
C ASP A 194 -16.48 -8.68 4.42
N SER A 195 -17.08 -9.79 4.00
CA SER A 195 -17.25 -10.14 2.58
C SER A 195 -18.18 -9.19 1.80
N ASN A 196 -18.65 -8.11 2.41
CA ASN A 196 -19.58 -7.14 1.83
C ASN A 196 -18.99 -5.73 1.69
N GLU A 197 -17.76 -5.48 2.15
CA GLU A 197 -17.07 -4.21 1.88
C GLU A 197 -16.37 -4.28 0.52
N GLU A 198 -16.56 -3.23 -0.29
CA GLU A 198 -15.85 -3.03 -1.56
C GLU A 198 -14.35 -2.91 -1.30
N SER A 199 -13.54 -3.47 -2.19
CA SER A 199 -12.08 -3.40 -2.06
C SER A 199 -11.59 -1.96 -2.26
N HIS A 200 -10.43 -1.62 -1.70
CA HIS A 200 -9.97 -0.24 -1.73
C HIS A 200 -9.59 0.22 -3.14
N ALA A 201 -9.07 -0.69 -3.97
CA ALA A 201 -8.81 -0.42 -5.38
C ALA A 201 -10.10 -0.28 -6.18
N GLU A 202 -11.17 -1.03 -5.86
CA GLU A 202 -12.49 -0.85 -6.47
C GLU A 202 -13.06 0.53 -6.16
N GLU A 203 -13.04 0.96 -4.88
CA GLU A 203 -13.49 2.31 -4.51
C GLU A 203 -12.67 3.42 -5.22
N ILE A 204 -11.37 3.20 -5.48
CA ILE A 204 -10.55 4.15 -6.26
C ILE A 204 -11.00 4.14 -7.71
N SER A 205 -11.13 2.95 -8.30
CA SER A 205 -11.53 2.77 -9.69
C SER A 205 -12.91 3.38 -9.96
N GLU A 206 -13.89 3.20 -9.07
CA GLU A 206 -15.21 3.84 -9.15
C GLU A 206 -15.09 5.37 -9.15
N ALA A 207 -14.42 5.94 -8.14
CA ALA A 207 -14.26 7.39 -8.04
C ALA A 207 -13.50 8.01 -9.23
N MET A 208 -12.59 7.25 -9.85
CA MET A 208 -11.89 7.69 -11.06
C MET A 208 -12.80 7.57 -12.27
N SER A 209 -13.55 6.48 -12.44
CA SER A 209 -14.52 6.32 -13.52
C SER A 209 -15.56 7.45 -13.53
N ASP A 210 -16.03 7.88 -12.36
CA ASP A 210 -16.97 9.00 -12.23
C ASP A 210 -16.35 10.36 -12.58
N TYR A 211 -15.03 10.50 -12.44
CA TYR A 211 -14.32 11.71 -12.82
C TYR A 211 -14.14 11.83 -14.34
N PHE A 212 -13.91 10.73 -15.05
CA PHE A 212 -13.58 10.75 -16.47
C PHE A 212 -14.81 10.90 -17.37
N GLU A 213 -15.14 12.15 -17.66
CA GLU A 213 -16.17 12.53 -18.65
C GLU A 213 -15.54 13.18 -19.89
N GLU A 214 -15.65 12.53 -21.06
CA GLU A 214 -15.10 13.02 -22.34
C GLU A 214 -15.75 14.35 -22.75
N GLY A 215 -14.93 15.33 -23.14
CA GLY A 215 -15.34 16.69 -23.45
C GLY A 215 -15.55 17.59 -22.23
N GLU A 216 -15.59 17.02 -21.02
CA GLU A 216 -15.73 17.77 -19.77
C GLU A 216 -14.42 17.82 -18.97
N THR A 217 -13.80 16.67 -18.76
CA THR A 217 -12.58 16.52 -17.94
C THR A 217 -11.36 16.13 -18.76
N TYR A 218 -11.58 15.47 -19.90
CA TYR A 218 -10.53 15.13 -20.86
C TYR A 218 -11.04 15.14 -22.29
N ASP A 219 -10.14 15.33 -23.24
CA ASP A 219 -10.35 15.18 -24.68
C ASP A 219 -9.41 14.10 -25.22
N VAL A 220 -9.87 13.39 -26.26
CA VAL A 220 -9.05 12.44 -27.02
C VAL A 220 -8.65 13.06 -28.36
N GLY A 221 -7.35 13.12 -28.63
CA GLY A 221 -6.83 13.62 -29.89
C GLY A 221 -7.15 12.71 -31.08
N GLU A 222 -7.72 13.26 -32.15
CA GLU A 222 -8.23 12.55 -33.34
C GLU A 222 -7.20 11.61 -34.01
N ASP A 223 -5.91 11.95 -33.97
CA ASP A 223 -4.87 11.25 -34.75
C ASP A 223 -4.04 10.23 -33.96
N SER A 224 -4.12 10.22 -32.62
CA SER A 224 -3.21 9.43 -31.78
C SER A 224 -3.86 8.75 -30.57
N GLY A 225 -5.14 9.01 -30.29
CA GLY A 225 -5.76 8.51 -29.06
C GLY A 225 -5.14 9.11 -27.79
N HIS A 226 -4.38 10.19 -27.91
CA HIS A 226 -3.74 10.86 -26.78
C HIS A 226 -4.77 11.62 -25.95
N VAL A 227 -4.71 11.45 -24.64
CA VAL A 227 -5.58 12.09 -23.67
C VAL A 227 -4.98 13.42 -23.26
N THR A 228 -5.78 14.48 -23.33
CA THR A 228 -5.45 15.79 -22.76
C THR A 228 -6.53 16.16 -21.75
N PHE A 229 -6.13 16.50 -20.53
CA PHE A 229 -7.08 16.97 -19.52
C PHE A 229 -7.48 18.42 -19.82
N THR A 230 -8.79 18.67 -19.88
CA THR A 230 -9.38 19.96 -20.30
C THR A 230 -9.60 20.91 -19.12
N ASP A 231 -9.66 20.36 -17.92
CA ASP A 231 -9.77 21.07 -16.65
C ASP A 231 -8.91 20.37 -15.59
N GLU A 232 -8.01 21.08 -14.91
CA GLU A 232 -7.14 20.53 -13.85
C GLU A 232 -7.90 20.37 -12.52
N LYS A 233 -9.21 20.08 -12.58
CA LYS A 233 -10.02 19.81 -11.40
C LYS A 233 -9.40 18.66 -10.64
N SER A 234 -9.13 18.89 -9.36
CA SER A 234 -8.72 17.86 -8.42
C SER A 234 -9.78 16.76 -8.36
N VAL A 235 -9.36 15.50 -8.42
CA VAL A 235 -10.20 14.38 -8.00
C VAL A 235 -10.20 14.33 -6.49
N LYS A 236 -11.38 14.33 -5.89
CA LYS A 236 -11.55 14.24 -4.44
C LYS A 236 -12.01 12.85 -4.08
N LEU A 237 -11.11 12.05 -3.54
CA LEU A 237 -11.48 10.76 -2.97
C LEU A 237 -12.06 11.02 -1.58
N GLU A 238 -13.29 10.57 -1.34
CA GLU A 238 -13.99 10.67 -0.05
C GLU A 238 -13.41 9.72 1.01
N LYS A 239 -12.07 9.64 1.07
CA LYS A 239 -11.32 8.57 1.70
C LYS A 239 -10.00 9.09 2.31
N GLU A 240 -9.59 8.49 3.43
CA GLU A 240 -8.29 8.76 4.07
C GLU A 240 -7.17 8.27 3.16
N GLY A 241 -6.09 9.04 3.05
CA GLY A 241 -4.89 8.62 2.33
C GLY A 241 -4.21 7.42 3.00
N THR A 242 -3.68 6.52 2.19
CA THR A 242 -2.91 5.36 2.64
C THR A 242 -1.43 5.70 2.69
N TYR A 243 -0.87 5.78 3.90
CA TYR A 243 0.53 6.16 4.14
C TYR A 243 1.40 4.92 4.30
N THR A 244 2.39 4.76 3.42
CA THR A 244 3.41 3.71 3.59
C THR A 244 4.70 4.06 2.87
N ARG A 245 5.82 3.69 3.50
CA ARG A 245 7.15 3.71 2.91
C ARG A 245 8.00 2.63 3.56
N MET A 246 8.19 1.54 2.82
CA MET A 246 9.11 0.47 3.18
C MET A 246 10.50 1.06 3.49
N ASP A 247 11.16 0.66 4.58
CA ASP A 247 12.48 1.12 5.06
C ASP A 247 12.59 2.52 5.69
N ASN A 248 11.52 3.34 5.70
CA ASN A 248 11.56 4.66 6.37
C ASN A 248 11.27 4.61 7.89
N PHE A 249 11.03 3.43 8.43
CA PHE A 249 10.82 3.25 9.86
C PHE A 249 12.13 2.94 10.58
N GLU A 250 12.57 3.90 11.39
CA GLU A 250 13.69 3.72 12.32
C GLU A 250 13.30 2.86 13.52
N ALA A 251 14.32 2.27 14.17
CA ALA A 251 14.15 1.37 15.31
C ALA A 251 13.73 2.12 16.59
N ASP A 252 12.46 2.49 16.70
CA ASP A 252 11.89 3.03 17.95
C ASP A 252 10.49 2.44 18.22
N LYS A 253 9.44 2.92 17.53
CA LYS A 253 8.05 2.43 17.68
C LYS A 253 7.17 2.72 16.46
N LEU A 254 6.37 1.74 16.07
CA LEU A 254 5.34 1.86 15.03
C LEU A 254 3.94 1.68 15.60
N ILE A 255 2.95 2.26 14.92
CA ILE A 255 1.55 2.09 15.24
C ILE A 255 0.87 1.41 14.06
N ALA A 256 0.15 0.31 14.31
CA ALA A 256 -0.80 -0.22 13.33
C ALA A 256 -1.98 0.73 13.21
N PHE A 257 -2.02 1.48 12.10
CA PHE A 257 -2.98 2.57 11.92
C PHE A 257 -3.68 2.56 10.57
N ASN A 258 -3.20 1.81 9.56
CA ASN A 258 -3.70 1.96 8.19
C ASN A 258 -5.17 1.55 8.05
N ARG A 259 -5.70 1.29 6.84
CA ARG A 259 -7.14 1.12 6.68
C ARG A 259 -7.74 -0.09 7.37
N ASN A 260 -6.97 -1.18 7.49
CA ASN A 260 -7.47 -2.46 7.96
C ASN A 260 -6.79 -2.93 9.26
N PRO A 261 -7.49 -3.77 10.06
CA PRO A 261 -6.87 -4.45 11.18
C PRO A 261 -5.69 -5.29 10.68
N THR A 262 -4.54 -5.15 11.34
CA THR A 262 -3.32 -5.83 10.89
C THR A 262 -3.30 -7.29 11.33
N SER A 263 -2.75 -8.16 10.49
CA SER A 263 -2.35 -9.50 10.91
C SER A 263 -0.91 -9.51 11.39
N THR A 264 -0.65 -10.21 12.49
CA THR A 264 0.70 -10.50 12.98
C THR A 264 0.93 -12.00 12.94
N SER A 265 2.07 -12.47 12.42
CA SER A 265 2.39 -13.91 12.43
C SER A 265 3.55 -14.22 13.39
N LYS A 266 3.45 -15.32 14.15
CA LYS A 266 4.56 -15.85 14.97
C LYS A 266 5.56 -16.66 14.14
N ILE A 267 5.13 -17.13 12.98
CA ILE A 267 5.93 -17.97 12.09
C ILE A 267 6.38 -17.08 10.95
N ASN A 268 7.65 -17.21 10.62
CA ASN A 268 8.22 -16.54 9.48
C ASN A 268 7.42 -16.86 8.22
N VAL A 269 7.12 -15.85 7.40
CA VAL A 269 6.23 -15.94 6.22
C VAL A 269 6.78 -16.90 5.14
N TYR A 270 7.96 -17.49 5.38
CA TYR A 270 8.66 -18.48 4.56
C TYR A 270 8.02 -19.88 4.47
N ASP A 271 7.07 -20.23 5.34
CA ASP A 271 6.45 -21.56 5.30
C ASP A 271 4.95 -21.42 5.01
N SER A 272 4.60 -21.48 3.72
CA SER A 272 3.21 -21.36 3.25
C SER A 272 2.30 -22.44 3.83
N GLU A 273 2.84 -23.53 4.37
CA GLU A 273 2.08 -24.56 5.08
C GLU A 273 1.72 -24.17 6.53
N LEU A 274 2.18 -23.01 7.05
CA LEU A 274 2.08 -22.65 8.47
C LEU A 274 1.44 -21.28 8.79
N LEU A 275 0.70 -20.65 7.87
CA LEU A 275 -0.13 -19.45 8.14
C LEU A 275 -1.21 -19.65 9.22
N ASN A 276 -1.34 -20.85 9.78
CA ASN A 276 -2.30 -21.23 10.82
C ASN A 276 -2.13 -20.51 12.18
N ASN A 277 -1.12 -19.65 12.35
CA ASN A 277 -0.84 -18.90 13.59
C ASN A 277 -0.75 -17.37 13.37
N SER A 278 -1.51 -16.82 12.42
CA SER A 278 -1.72 -15.37 12.37
C SER A 278 -2.65 -14.94 13.51
N THR A 279 -2.36 -13.80 14.12
CA THR A 279 -3.25 -13.14 15.08
C THR A 279 -3.55 -11.75 14.54
N SER A 280 -4.82 -11.52 14.22
CA SER A 280 -5.29 -10.21 13.80
C SER A 280 -5.42 -9.29 15.01
N ARG A 281 -5.09 -8.01 14.81
CA ARG A 281 -5.04 -6.95 15.83
C ARG A 281 -5.93 -5.80 15.40
N GLY A 282 -6.60 -5.16 16.35
CA GLY A 282 -7.32 -3.92 16.11
C GLY A 282 -6.39 -2.76 15.76
N PHE A 283 -6.95 -1.56 15.64
CA PHE A 283 -6.16 -0.36 15.37
C PHE A 283 -5.40 0.13 16.61
N TYR A 284 -4.39 0.96 16.37
CA TYR A 284 -3.59 1.65 17.38
C TYR A 284 -2.75 0.75 18.28
N ASN A 285 -2.31 -0.40 17.78
CA ASN A 285 -1.34 -1.25 18.48
C ASN A 285 0.07 -0.68 18.30
N GLU A 286 0.79 -0.49 19.40
CA GLU A 286 2.20 -0.08 19.38
C GLU A 286 3.11 -1.30 19.25
N PHE A 287 4.06 -1.24 18.33
CA PHE A 287 5.03 -2.30 18.09
C PHE A 287 6.45 -1.75 18.22
N SER A 288 7.32 -2.53 18.88
CA SER A 288 8.76 -2.22 18.93
C SER A 288 9.43 -2.85 17.72
N VAL A 289 10.09 -2.04 16.90
CA VAL A 289 10.76 -2.52 15.68
C VAL A 289 12.07 -3.18 16.07
N LEU A 290 12.26 -4.43 15.66
CA LEU A 290 13.48 -5.18 15.93
C LEU A 290 14.50 -5.05 14.80
N ASN A 291 14.03 -4.99 13.55
CA ASN A 291 14.88 -4.92 12.35
C ASN A 291 14.21 -4.09 11.25
N LYS A 292 15.02 -3.68 10.25
CA LYS A 292 14.55 -3.20 8.95
C LYS A 292 13.59 -4.21 8.29
N PRO A 293 12.67 -3.76 7.42
CA PRO A 293 11.76 -4.66 6.74
C PRO A 293 12.54 -5.72 5.97
N LEU A 294 12.12 -6.95 6.14
CA LEU A 294 12.64 -8.08 5.40
C LEU A 294 11.92 -8.17 4.07
N VAL A 295 12.71 -8.22 3.00
CA VAL A 295 12.24 -8.50 1.64
C VAL A 295 12.43 -9.98 1.39
N PHE A 296 11.33 -10.70 1.18
CA PHE A 296 11.34 -12.16 1.09
C PHE A 296 11.41 -12.67 -0.35
N LYS A 297 11.87 -13.91 -0.53
CA LYS A 297 12.30 -14.47 -1.82
C LYS A 297 11.24 -15.33 -2.51
N ASP A 298 10.32 -15.95 -1.78
CA ASP A 298 9.73 -17.22 -2.23
C ASP A 298 8.22 -17.38 -1.99
N ASN A 299 7.45 -16.30 -1.86
CA ASN A 299 6.00 -16.41 -2.05
C ASN A 299 5.49 -15.34 -3.03
N ASP A 300 4.69 -15.79 -3.98
CA ASP A 300 4.07 -14.98 -5.04
C ASP A 300 2.94 -14.07 -4.50
N ALA A 301 2.71 -14.07 -3.17
CA ALA A 301 1.56 -13.48 -2.51
C ALA A 301 1.91 -12.27 -1.62
N SER A 302 3.20 -11.97 -1.41
CA SER A 302 3.62 -10.77 -0.68
C SER A 302 4.93 -10.21 -1.20
N HIS A 303 4.81 -9.33 -2.20
CA HIS A 303 5.93 -8.59 -2.77
C HIS A 303 6.40 -7.42 -1.89
N TYR A 304 5.78 -7.22 -0.72
CA TYR A 304 6.01 -6.09 0.16
C TYR A 304 6.77 -6.51 1.42
N GLY A 305 7.51 -5.55 1.99
CA GLY A 305 8.36 -5.79 3.14
C GLY A 305 7.58 -6.10 4.40
N TYR A 306 8.11 -7.01 5.23
CA TYR A 306 7.59 -7.23 6.57
C TYR A 306 8.59 -6.75 7.62
N TYR A 307 8.09 -5.99 8.59
CA TYR A 307 8.85 -5.65 9.78
C TYR A 307 8.84 -6.81 10.76
N THR A 308 10.01 -7.14 11.29
CA THR A 308 10.13 -7.92 12.51
C THR A 308 9.87 -6.99 13.70
N VAL A 309 8.85 -7.31 14.50
CA VAL A 309 8.44 -6.53 15.66
C VAL A 309 8.39 -7.39 16.91
N GLU A 310 8.56 -6.75 18.07
CA GLU A 310 8.29 -7.37 19.36
C GLU A 310 6.87 -7.02 19.82
N GLU A 311 6.07 -8.04 20.12
CA GLU A 311 4.77 -7.91 20.77
C GLU A 311 4.69 -8.91 21.94
N ASN A 312 4.43 -8.42 23.16
CA ASN A 312 4.32 -9.23 24.37
C ASN A 312 5.51 -10.17 24.62
N GLY A 313 6.73 -9.72 24.29
CA GLY A 313 7.96 -10.49 24.43
C GLY A 313 8.15 -11.59 23.38
N GLU A 314 7.31 -11.62 22.34
CA GLU A 314 7.43 -12.52 21.20
C GLU A 314 7.81 -11.75 19.93
N GLU A 315 8.66 -12.36 19.11
CA GLU A 315 8.98 -11.86 17.77
C GLU A 315 7.83 -12.19 16.80
N LYS A 316 7.38 -11.17 16.06
CA LYS A 316 6.30 -11.28 15.06
C LYS A 316 6.65 -10.54 13.78
N PHE A 317 5.92 -10.85 12.72
CA PHE A 317 6.03 -10.17 11.43
C PHE A 317 4.77 -9.37 11.12
N ILE A 318 4.93 -8.14 10.62
CA ILE A 318 3.85 -7.25 10.21
C ILE A 318 4.17 -6.63 8.86
N SER A 319 3.21 -6.62 7.94
CA SER A 319 3.38 -5.95 6.64
C SER A 319 3.66 -4.46 6.85
N SER A 320 4.68 -3.96 6.17
CA SER A 320 5.09 -2.54 6.15
C SER A 320 3.92 -1.62 5.83
N SER A 321 3.05 -2.08 4.95
CA SER A 321 1.88 -1.38 4.46
C SER A 321 0.83 -1.10 5.54
N ASN A 322 0.84 -1.82 6.67
CA ASN A 322 -0.11 -1.65 7.78
C ASN A 322 0.40 -0.72 8.90
N LEU A 323 1.62 -0.21 8.77
CA LEU A 323 2.33 0.52 9.82
C LEU A 323 2.54 1.98 9.44
N ILE A 324 2.43 2.85 10.43
CA ILE A 324 2.91 4.23 10.34
C ILE A 324 3.84 4.53 11.52
N ASN A 325 4.70 5.54 11.35
CA ASN A 325 5.55 6.02 12.44
C ASN A 325 4.69 6.55 13.60
N SER A 326 5.05 6.23 14.83
CA SER A 326 4.34 6.74 16.02
C SER A 326 4.38 8.27 16.17
N SER A 327 5.35 8.94 15.54
CA SER A 327 5.42 10.41 15.45
C SER A 327 4.49 11.01 14.39
N HIS A 328 3.91 10.18 13.52
CA HIS A 328 2.97 10.63 12.51
C HIS A 328 1.74 11.24 13.20
N PRO A 329 1.25 12.44 12.80
CA PRO A 329 0.08 13.08 13.41
C PRO A 329 -1.14 12.15 13.53
N TYR A 330 -1.37 11.32 12.53
CA TYR A 330 -2.42 10.28 12.53
C TYR A 330 -2.30 9.27 13.67
N ALA A 331 -1.09 8.88 14.06
CA ALA A 331 -0.82 7.88 15.08
C ALA A 331 -1.14 8.39 16.51
N THR A 332 -1.47 9.68 16.66
CA THR A 332 -1.79 10.29 17.96
C THR A 332 -3.11 9.73 18.50
N THR A 333 -3.01 9.02 19.63
CA THR A 333 -4.14 8.53 20.44
C THR A 333 -4.42 9.41 21.67
N THR A 334 -3.63 10.48 21.84
CA THR A 334 -3.79 11.40 22.98
C THR A 334 -4.79 12.48 22.64
N PHE A 335 -5.87 12.55 23.41
CA PHE A 335 -6.87 13.60 23.35
C PHE A 335 -7.43 13.83 24.76
N GLU A 336 -7.94 15.02 25.02
CA GLU A 336 -8.63 15.34 26.26
C GLU A 336 -10.09 14.86 26.15
N PRO A 337 -10.50 13.80 26.87
CA PRO A 337 -11.87 13.31 26.81
C PRO A 337 -12.82 14.22 27.59
N LEU A 338 -14.12 14.09 27.35
CA LEU A 338 -15.12 14.66 28.25
C LEU A 338 -14.95 14.16 29.69
N GLU A 339 -15.05 15.05 30.67
CA GLU A 339 -14.99 14.70 32.10
C GLU A 339 -16.22 13.88 32.57
N LYS A 340 -17.30 13.82 31.78
CA LYS A 340 -18.54 13.07 32.08
C LYS A 340 -19.12 12.42 30.84
N THR A 341 -19.24 11.09 30.87
CA THR A 341 -19.76 10.25 29.77
C THR A 341 -20.84 9.26 30.25
N GLU A 342 -21.27 9.38 31.52
CA GLU A 342 -22.15 8.40 32.19
C GLU A 342 -23.53 8.22 31.51
N ASP A 343 -23.95 9.14 30.63
CA ASP A 343 -25.22 9.07 29.89
C ASP A 343 -25.04 8.82 28.38
N VAL A 344 -23.81 8.61 27.90
CA VAL A 344 -23.47 8.50 26.47
C VAL A 344 -23.00 7.10 26.09
N VAL A 345 -22.47 6.33 27.04
CA VAL A 345 -21.90 5.00 26.79
C VAL A 345 -22.72 3.92 27.50
N THR A 346 -23.27 2.99 26.74
CA THR A 346 -23.95 1.79 27.26
C THR A 346 -23.08 0.56 26.99
N VAL A 347 -22.88 -0.29 28.00
CA VAL A 347 -22.10 -1.52 27.88
C VAL A 347 -23.03 -2.71 28.04
N SER A 348 -23.01 -3.63 27.08
CA SER A 348 -23.74 -4.90 27.17
C SER A 348 -22.78 -6.07 27.41
N ASN A 349 -23.30 -7.29 27.38
CA ASN A 349 -22.50 -8.51 27.41
C ASN A 349 -21.66 -8.71 26.12
N GLU A 350 -22.08 -8.12 25.01
CA GLU A 350 -21.58 -8.45 23.66
C GLU A 350 -21.04 -7.22 22.90
N TYR A 351 -21.46 -6.01 23.29
CA TYR A 351 -21.12 -4.79 22.56
C TYR A 351 -21.07 -3.57 23.48
N VAL A 352 -20.52 -2.49 22.93
CA VAL A 352 -20.51 -1.16 23.53
C VAL A 352 -21.24 -0.21 22.61
N SER A 353 -22.18 0.57 23.13
CA SER A 353 -22.90 1.60 22.38
C SER A 353 -22.48 2.99 22.81
N VAL A 354 -22.42 3.91 21.86
CA VAL A 354 -22.15 5.34 22.07
C VAL A 354 -23.26 6.13 21.40
N ASP A 355 -23.94 6.95 22.18
CA ASP A 355 -25.07 7.74 21.72
C ASP A 355 -24.65 9.18 21.38
N PHE A 356 -25.08 9.64 20.21
CA PHE A 356 -24.87 10.99 19.72
C PHE A 356 -26.22 11.69 19.61
N ASN A 357 -26.22 12.99 19.90
CA ASN A 357 -27.39 13.88 19.80
C ASN A 357 -27.56 14.46 18.40
N GLU A 358 -26.75 14.02 17.45
CA GLU A 358 -26.74 14.41 16.05
C GLU A 358 -26.23 13.24 15.21
N LYS A 359 -26.60 13.22 13.94
CA LYS A 359 -26.15 12.19 13.01
C LYS A 359 -24.66 12.37 12.74
N ILE A 360 -23.93 11.27 12.86
CA ILE A 360 -22.51 11.20 12.49
C ILE A 360 -22.40 10.95 10.99
N ASP A 361 -21.44 11.63 10.37
CA ASP A 361 -21.12 11.42 8.97
C ASP A 361 -20.50 10.02 8.78
N ASP A 362 -21.06 9.26 7.83
CA ASP A 362 -20.73 7.85 7.63
C ASP A 362 -19.23 7.61 7.38
N ARG A 363 -18.50 8.60 6.84
CA ARG A 363 -17.04 8.52 6.63
C ARG A 363 -16.25 8.34 7.93
N TYR A 364 -16.84 8.66 9.07
CA TYR A 364 -16.22 8.53 10.39
C TYR A 364 -16.63 7.27 11.15
N LEU A 365 -17.58 6.48 10.63
CA LEU A 365 -18.10 5.26 11.27
C LEU A 365 -17.20 4.06 11.01
N ASN A 366 -16.00 4.08 11.58
CA ASN A 366 -15.02 3.02 11.38
C ASN A 366 -14.22 2.73 12.66
N GLN A 367 -13.54 1.58 12.66
CA GLN A 367 -12.74 1.11 13.79
C GLN A 367 -11.50 1.97 14.11
N ARG A 368 -11.12 2.91 13.24
CA ARG A 368 -10.06 3.88 13.57
C ARG A 368 -10.58 5.03 14.45
N ASN A 369 -11.87 5.31 14.38
CA ASN A 369 -12.48 6.37 15.19
C ASN A 369 -13.20 5.81 16.42
N PHE A 370 -13.67 4.57 16.35
CA PHE A 370 -14.37 3.85 17.41
C PHE A 370 -13.62 2.55 17.74
N TYR A 371 -12.82 2.53 18.80
CA TYR A 371 -12.04 1.33 19.14
C TYR A 371 -11.94 1.07 20.64
N LEU A 372 -11.60 -0.18 20.94
CA LEU A 372 -11.38 -0.69 22.28
C LEU A 372 -9.91 -1.07 22.44
N LYS A 373 -9.37 -0.79 23.62
CA LYS A 373 -8.09 -1.37 24.05
C LYS A 373 -8.27 -2.22 25.30
N ASP A 374 -7.56 -3.33 25.35
CA ASP A 374 -7.46 -4.17 26.55
C ASP A 374 -6.63 -3.49 27.66
N SER A 375 -6.43 -4.19 28.77
CA SER A 375 -5.68 -3.66 29.91
C SER A 375 -4.17 -3.53 29.67
N GLU A 376 -3.64 -4.22 28.65
CA GLU A 376 -2.26 -4.16 28.19
C GLU A 376 -2.06 -3.03 27.16
N GLY A 377 -3.14 -2.47 26.62
CA GLY A 377 -3.13 -1.39 25.64
C GLY A 377 -3.25 -1.87 24.19
N ASN A 378 -3.51 -3.16 23.98
CA ASN A 378 -3.70 -3.73 22.65
C ASN A 378 -5.09 -3.40 22.12
N GLY A 379 -5.17 -2.99 20.85
CA GLY A 379 -6.43 -2.72 20.16
C GLY A 379 -7.18 -3.99 19.82
N LEU A 380 -8.49 -4.02 20.09
CA LEU A 380 -9.40 -5.10 19.73
C LEU A 380 -10.01 -4.86 18.35
N ARG A 381 -10.28 -5.93 17.62
CA ARG A 381 -11.10 -5.89 16.40
C ARG A 381 -12.57 -5.87 16.76
N ALA A 382 -13.34 -5.04 16.07
CA ALA A 382 -14.77 -4.93 16.32
C ALA A 382 -15.54 -4.50 15.07
N SER A 383 -16.69 -5.08 14.76
CA SER A 383 -17.55 -4.48 13.73
C SER A 383 -18.22 -3.21 14.29
N ILE A 384 -18.33 -2.19 13.43
CA ILE A 384 -18.99 -0.93 13.73
C ILE A 384 -20.34 -0.95 13.05
N ASN A 385 -21.40 -0.83 13.83
CA ASN A 385 -22.76 -0.72 13.34
C ASN A 385 -23.37 0.57 13.84
N ASN A 386 -24.32 1.14 13.11
CA ASN A 386 -25.07 2.31 13.55
C ASN A 386 -26.57 2.09 13.41
N SER A 387 -27.33 2.87 14.19
CA SER A 387 -28.78 2.89 14.14
C SER A 387 -29.29 4.29 14.45
N GLU A 388 -30.43 4.64 13.84
CA GLU A 388 -31.08 5.94 14.02
C GLU A 388 -32.49 5.74 14.59
N GLU A 389 -32.79 6.41 15.70
CA GLU A 389 -34.14 6.48 16.27
C GLU A 389 -34.51 7.94 16.60
N GLY A 390 -35.20 8.60 15.67
CA GLY A 390 -35.55 10.02 15.80
C GLY A 390 -34.30 10.90 15.67
N ASP A 391 -34.04 11.74 16.68
CA ASP A 391 -32.86 12.62 16.72
C ASP A 391 -31.63 11.95 17.39
N TYR A 392 -31.75 10.67 17.79
CA TYR A 392 -30.67 9.91 18.40
C TYR A 392 -29.96 9.05 17.37
N PHE A 393 -28.64 9.16 17.36
CA PHE A 393 -27.76 8.34 16.53
C PHE A 393 -26.88 7.49 17.43
N THR A 394 -27.00 6.17 17.34
CA THR A 394 -26.24 5.23 18.18
C THR A 394 -25.22 4.48 17.34
N VAL A 395 -23.97 4.44 17.81
CA VAL A 395 -22.91 3.62 17.23
C VAL A 395 -22.60 2.46 18.16
N GLN A 396 -22.65 1.25 17.63
CA GLN A 396 -22.32 0.00 18.32
C GLN A 396 -20.97 -0.54 17.88
N ILE A 397 -20.08 -0.75 18.85
CA ILE A 397 -18.79 -1.41 18.71
C ILE A 397 -18.96 -2.86 19.19
N ASN A 398 -18.86 -3.80 18.26
CA ASN A 398 -19.10 -5.23 18.49
C ASN A 398 -17.79 -6.01 18.35
N PRO A 399 -17.09 -6.34 19.45
CA PRO A 399 -15.86 -7.12 19.38
C PRO A 399 -16.06 -8.44 18.62
N ILE A 400 -15.17 -8.72 17.67
CA ILE A 400 -15.20 -9.95 16.86
C ILE A 400 -14.54 -11.11 17.61
N MET A 401 -13.70 -10.78 18.59
CA MET A 401 -12.95 -11.73 19.42
C MET A 401 -13.62 -11.96 20.78
N GLU A 402 -13.34 -13.12 21.39
CA GLU A 402 -13.88 -13.47 22.71
C GLU A 402 -13.44 -12.45 23.77
N ILE A 403 -14.42 -11.90 24.48
CA ILE A 403 -14.20 -10.92 25.53
C ILE A 403 -14.01 -11.61 26.87
N ASN A 404 -12.87 -11.31 27.51
CA ASN A 404 -12.66 -11.64 28.91
C ASN A 404 -13.48 -10.69 29.80
N LYS A 405 -14.56 -11.20 30.41
CA LYS A 405 -15.47 -10.43 31.26
C LYS A 405 -14.86 -10.00 32.60
N ASP A 406 -13.74 -10.59 33.01
CA ASP A 406 -13.05 -10.16 34.24
C ASP A 406 -12.13 -8.95 34.00
N GLU A 407 -11.80 -8.69 32.74
CA GLU A 407 -10.90 -7.62 32.30
C GLU A 407 -11.61 -6.27 32.17
N THR A 408 -10.85 -5.19 32.35
CA THR A 408 -11.29 -3.82 32.08
C THR A 408 -10.71 -3.36 30.76
N TYR A 409 -11.59 -2.91 29.85
CA TYR A 409 -11.21 -2.34 28.57
C TYR A 409 -11.31 -0.82 28.64
N THR A 410 -10.71 -0.14 27.66
CA THR A 410 -10.87 1.30 27.47
C THR A 410 -11.47 1.56 26.10
N LEU A 411 -12.66 2.16 26.06
CA LEU A 411 -13.28 2.73 24.88
C LEU A 411 -12.59 4.03 24.50
N TYR A 412 -12.33 4.18 23.21
CA TYR A 412 -11.88 5.41 22.58
C TYR A 412 -12.84 5.75 21.45
N VAL A 413 -13.37 6.97 21.51
CA VAL A 413 -14.09 7.61 20.41
C VAL A 413 -13.42 8.94 20.17
N HIS A 414 -12.82 9.13 19.00
CA HIS A 414 -12.21 10.41 18.66
C HIS A 414 -12.20 10.62 17.15
N LYS A 415 -11.91 11.86 16.73
CA LYS A 415 -11.85 12.25 15.32
C LYS A 415 -13.19 12.14 14.55
N VAL A 416 -14.29 11.90 15.25
CA VAL A 416 -15.66 11.79 14.70
C VAL A 416 -16.26 13.17 14.40
N ARG A 417 -17.09 13.26 13.34
CA ARG A 417 -17.85 14.46 12.97
C ARG A 417 -19.28 14.18 12.59
N ASP A 418 -20.11 15.20 12.73
CA ASP A 418 -21.45 15.24 12.13
C ASP A 418 -21.40 15.56 10.62
N GLU A 419 -22.57 15.50 9.97
CA GLU A 419 -22.73 15.83 8.54
C GLU A 419 -22.40 17.29 8.19
N GLU A 420 -22.39 18.19 9.18
CA GLU A 420 -22.01 19.60 9.02
C GLU A 420 -20.49 19.82 9.15
N GLY A 421 -19.75 18.78 9.54
CA GLY A 421 -18.32 18.80 9.76
C GLY A 421 -17.91 19.41 11.10
N ASN A 422 -18.80 19.51 12.07
CA ASN A 422 -18.48 19.82 13.47
C ASN A 422 -17.86 18.58 14.14
N MET A 423 -16.96 18.80 15.10
CA MET A 423 -16.28 17.71 15.78
C MET A 423 -17.12 17.21 16.95
N ALA A 424 -17.41 15.91 16.96
CA ALA A 424 -18.04 15.28 18.11
C ALA A 424 -17.06 15.30 19.29
N SER A 425 -17.60 15.43 20.49
CA SER A 425 -16.78 15.41 21.70
C SER A 425 -16.12 14.03 21.87
N PRO A 426 -14.80 13.96 22.07
CA PRO A 426 -14.13 12.67 22.17
C PRO A 426 -14.46 11.97 23.49
N VAL A 427 -14.57 10.64 23.43
CA VAL A 427 -14.88 9.77 24.57
C VAL A 427 -13.66 8.91 24.87
N LYS A 428 -13.27 8.86 26.15
CA LYS A 428 -12.32 7.87 26.65
C LYS A 428 -12.84 7.33 27.96
N GLN A 429 -13.31 6.08 27.96
CA GLN A 429 -14.00 5.52 29.11
C GLN A 429 -13.51 4.09 29.40
N LYS A 430 -13.20 3.83 30.67
CA LYS A 430 -12.98 2.46 31.13
C LYS A 430 -14.33 1.75 31.22
N ILE A 431 -14.39 0.56 30.65
CA ILE A 431 -15.60 -0.26 30.59
C ILE A 431 -15.29 -1.68 31.04
N LYS A 432 -16.34 -2.39 31.45
CA LYS A 432 -16.29 -3.81 31.76
C LYS A 432 -17.55 -4.43 31.18
N PHE A 433 -17.38 -5.45 30.34
CA PHE A 433 -18.51 -6.19 29.79
C PHE A 433 -19.20 -6.98 30.90
N GLU A 434 -20.53 -7.03 30.86
CA GLU A 434 -21.37 -7.66 31.88
C GLU A 434 -21.36 -9.19 31.84
#